data_AF-N1MS99-F1
#
_entry.id   AF-N1MS99-F1
#
_cell.length_a   1.000
_cell.length_b   1.000
_cell.length_c   1.000
_cell.angle_alpha   90.00
_cell.angle_beta   90.00
_cell.angle_gamma   90.00
#
_symmetry.space_group_name_H-M   'P 1'
#
loop_
_entity.id
_entity.type
_entity.pdbx_description
1 polymer ?
#
loop_
_entity_poly.entity_id
_entity_poly.type
_entity_poly.pdbx_seq_one_letter_code
_entity_poly.pdbx_strand_id
1 'polypeptide(L)' 'MWETTVANERRGNVHVHPGVTEEGFVAMREARDATLGMPRLILSSIQVNMRGGNLPEPVQYLLGAASG' A
#
# COMPACT_ATOMS: atom_id res chain seq x y z
N MET A 1 4.13 18.26 11.56
CA MET A 1 5.46 17.92 11.01
C MET A 1 5.34 16.53 10.41
N TRP A 2 5.71 16.34 9.14
CA TRP A 2 5.59 15.05 8.42
C TRP A 2 6.87 14.20 8.54
N GLU A 3 7.92 14.78 9.11
CA GLU A 3 9.22 14.15 9.33
C GLU A 3 9.41 13.72 10.79
N THR A 4 10.36 12.80 10.97
CA THR A 4 10.77 12.26 12.27
C THR A 4 12.28 11.97 12.21
N THR A 5 12.88 11.60 13.34
CA THR A 5 14.28 11.16 13.39
C THR A 5 14.36 9.73 13.91
N VAL A 6 15.44 9.03 13.60
CA VAL A 6 15.70 7.68 14.14
C VAL A 6 15.65 7.67 15.67
N ALA A 7 16.18 8.72 16.32
CA ALA A 7 16.17 8.84 17.77
C ALA A 7 14.75 9.01 18.34
N ASN A 8 13.88 9.72 17.63
CA ASN A 8 12.48 9.90 18.03
C ASN A 8 11.68 8.60 17.84
N GLU A 9 11.82 7.92 16.69
CA GLU A 9 11.15 6.63 16.46
C GLU A 9 11.59 5.57 17.47
N ARG A 10 12.90 5.45 17.76
CA ARG A 10 13.39 4.51 18.77
C ARG A 10 12.82 4.77 20.17
N ARG A 11 12.54 6.02 20.54
CA ARG A 11 12.00 6.33 21.87
C ARG A 11 10.48 6.27 21.93
N GLY A 12 9.80 6.59 20.84
CA GLY A 12 8.37 6.94 20.88
C GLY A 12 7.47 6.21 19.88
N ASN A 13 8.01 5.31 19.05
CA ASN A 13 7.15 4.54 18.15
C ASN A 13 6.25 3.60 18.97
N VAL A 14 4.93 3.76 18.83
CA VAL A 14 3.93 3.03 19.62
C VAL A 14 3.83 1.54 19.30
N HIS A 15 4.42 1.09 18.19
CA HIS A 15 4.35 -0.31 17.75
C HIS A 15 5.71 -1.00 17.71
N VAL A 16 6.79 -0.27 17.41
CA VAL A 16 8.13 -0.85 17.23
C VAL A 16 9.19 0.05 17.87
N HIS A 17 9.45 -0.21 19.15
CA HIS A 17 10.50 0.44 19.94
C HIS A 17 11.36 -0.64 20.63
N PRO A 18 12.50 -0.30 21.26
CA PRO A 18 13.44 -1.28 21.84
C PRO A 18 12.86 -2.25 22.88
N GLY A 19 11.66 -2.00 23.41
CA GLY A 19 10.97 -2.88 24.34
C GLY A 19 10.06 -3.91 23.67
N VAL A 20 9.94 -3.90 22.35
CA VAL A 20 9.06 -4.80 21.58
C VAL A 20 9.92 -5.90 20.95
N THR A 21 9.58 -7.16 21.21
CA THR A 21 10.21 -8.32 20.55
C THR A 21 9.64 -8.51 19.15
N GLU A 22 10.34 -9.29 18.33
CA GLU A 22 9.85 -9.65 17.00
C GLU A 22 8.50 -10.37 17.06
N GLU A 23 8.37 -11.38 17.93
CA GLU A 23 7.14 -12.16 18.09
C GLU A 23 5.99 -11.27 18.58
N GLY A 24 6.27 -10.35 19.50
CA GLY A 24 5.29 -9.39 20.01
C GLY A 24 4.81 -8.43 18.93
N PHE A 25 5.72 -7.96 18.08
CA PHE A 25 5.37 -7.12 16.94
C PHE A 25 4.52 -7.89 15.91
N VAL A 26 4.92 -9.10 15.53
CA VAL A 26 4.21 -9.93 14.55
C VAL A 26 2.78 -10.22 15.04
N ALA A 27 2.62 -10.70 16.28
CA ALA A 27 1.30 -11.01 16.83
C ALA A 27 0.38 -9.78 16.86
N MET A 28 0.88 -8.62 17.29
CA MET A 28 0.12 -7.37 17.27
C MET A 28 -0.25 -6.97 15.84
N ARG A 29 0.70 -7.07 14.90
CA ARG A 29 0.53 -6.62 13.53
C ARG A 29 -0.49 -7.47 12.78
N GLU A 30 -0.40 -8.79 12.89
CA GLU A 30 -1.34 -9.75 12.30
C GLU A 30 -2.76 -9.56 12.85
N ALA A 31 -2.90 -9.46 14.17
CA ALA A 31 -4.19 -9.20 14.81
C ALA A 31 -4.81 -7.89 14.32
N ARG A 32 -4.01 -6.83 14.19
CA ARG A 32 -4.47 -5.54 13.66
C ARG A 32 -4.84 -5.63 12.19
N ASP A 33 -4.00 -6.24 11.34
CA ASP A 33 -4.27 -6.35 9.89
C ASP A 33 -5.57 -7.10 9.59
N ALA A 34 -5.92 -8.13 10.36
CA ALA A 34 -7.17 -8.86 10.22
C ALA A 34 -8.44 -8.00 10.42
N THR A 35 -8.31 -6.82 11.06
CA THR A 35 -9.43 -5.90 11.31
C THR A 35 -9.57 -4.80 10.27
N LEU A 36 -8.58 -4.64 9.38
CA LEU A 36 -8.55 -3.53 8.43
C LEU A 36 -9.28 -3.89 7.13
N GLY A 37 -10.13 -2.97 6.67
CA GLY A 37 -10.72 -3.05 5.34
C GLY A 37 -9.72 -2.76 4.23
N MET A 38 -10.07 -3.14 3.00
CA MET A 38 -9.27 -2.84 1.81
C MET A 38 -9.15 -1.31 1.59
N PRO A 39 -7.95 -0.77 1.29
CA PRO A 39 -7.81 0.64 0.96
C PRO A 39 -8.62 1.00 -0.29
N ARG A 40 -9.29 2.16 -0.27
CA ARG A 40 -10.22 2.61 -1.32
C ARG A 40 -9.65 2.55 -2.74
N LEU A 41 -8.34 2.81 -2.91
CA LEU A 41 -7.68 2.90 -4.21
C LEU A 41 -6.74 1.73 -4.50
N ILE A 42 -6.73 0.68 -3.67
CA ILE A 42 -5.72 -0.37 -3.75
C ILE A 42 -5.61 -1.01 -5.14
N LEU A 43 -6.73 -1.33 -5.79
CA LEU A 43 -6.73 -1.96 -7.11
C LEU A 43 -6.20 -1.02 -8.20
N SER A 44 -6.68 0.22 -8.22
CA SER A 44 -6.21 1.24 -9.18
C SER A 44 -4.75 1.62 -8.96
N SER A 45 -4.31 1.73 -7.71
CA SER A 45 -2.91 2.05 -7.38
C SER A 45 -1.98 0.91 -7.76
N ILE A 46 -2.34 -0.35 -7.49
CA ILE A 46 -1.54 -1.50 -7.93
C ILE A 46 -1.40 -1.51 -9.46
N GLN A 47 -2.51 -1.32 -10.18
CA GLN A 47 -2.52 -1.30 -11.65
C GLN A 47 -1.52 -0.28 -12.22
N VAL A 48 -1.47 0.93 -11.67
CA VAL A 48 -0.62 2.00 -12.19
C VAL A 48 0.82 1.89 -11.66
N ASN A 49 1.00 1.61 -10.36
CA ASN A 49 2.32 1.60 -9.72
C ASN A 49 3.20 0.44 -10.19
N MET A 50 2.60 -0.72 -10.51
CA MET A 50 3.35 -1.85 -11.06
C MET A 50 3.92 -1.57 -12.47
N ARG A 51 3.43 -0.52 -13.14
CA ARG A 51 3.89 -0.03 -14.44
C ARG A 51 4.77 1.23 -14.33
N GLY A 52 5.32 1.51 -13.14
CA GLY A 52 6.15 2.70 -12.91
C GLY A 52 5.37 4.02 -13.02
N GLY A 53 4.05 4.00 -12.79
CA GLY A 53 3.20 5.17 -12.92
C GLY A 53 2.49 5.30 -14.27
N ASN A 54 2.77 4.43 -15.23
CA ASN A 54 2.10 4.45 -16.53
C ASN A 54 0.67 3.91 -16.44
N LEU A 55 -0.27 4.63 -17.05
CA LEU A 55 -1.66 4.19 -17.19
C LEU A 55 -1.75 2.99 -18.14
N PRO A 56 -2.78 2.14 -17.99
CA PRO A 56 -3.06 1.10 -18.98
C PRO A 56 -3.30 1.69 -20.37
N GLU A 57 -3.01 0.93 -21.42
CA GLU A 57 -3.38 1.28 -22.77
C GLU A 57 -4.89 1.54 -22.88
N PRO A 58 -5.32 2.58 -23.63
CA PRO A 58 -6.74 2.81 -23.89
C PRO A 58 -7.34 1.59 -24.57
N VAL A 59 -8.54 1.19 -24.15
CA VAL A 59 -9.31 0.20 -24.89
C VAL A 59 -9.72 0.83 -26.23
N GLN A 60 -9.10 0.39 -27.32
CA GLN A 60 -9.59 0.70 -28.66
C GLN A 60 -10.84 -0.14 -28.93
N TYR A 61 -12.00 0.49 -28.88
CA TYR A 61 -13.18 -0.07 -29.52
C TYR A 61 -12.95 0.02 -31.02
N LEU A 62 -12.84 -1.12 -31.71
CA LEU A 62 -12.80 -1.19 -33.16
C LEU A 62 -14.15 -0.72 -33.74
N LEU A 63 -14.33 0.59 -33.87
CA LEU A 63 -15.27 1.18 -34.81
C LEU A 63 -14.66 1.05 -36.22
N GLY A 64 -14.78 -0.13 -36.84
CA GLY A 64 -14.22 -0.31 -38.18
C GLY A 64 -14.37 -1.67 -38.88
N ALA A 65 -15.01 -2.67 -38.26
CA ALA A 65 -15.28 -3.95 -38.95
C ALA A 65 -16.60 -3.95 -39.75
N ALA A 66 -17.02 -2.81 -40.29
CA ALA A 66 -18.22 -2.70 -41.11
C ALA A 66 -18.08 -1.58 -42.17
N SER A 67 -17.17 -1.78 -43.13
CA SER A 67 -17.26 -1.13 -44.45
C SER A 67 -16.20 -1.74 -45.37
N GLY A 68 -16.64 -2.56 -46.32
CA GLY A 68 -15.83 -3.13 -47.40
C GLY A 68 -16.22 -4.54 -47.73
#